data_AF-A0A6I3LF25-F1
#
_entry.id   AF-A0A6I3LF25-F1
#
_cell.length_a   1.000
_cell.length_b   1.000
_cell.length_c   1.000
_cell.angle_alpha   90.00
_cell.angle_beta   90.00
_cell.angle_gamma   90.00
#
_symmetry.space_group_name_H-M   'P 1'
#
loop_
_entity.id
_entity.type
_entity.pdbx_description
1 polymer ?
#
loop_
_entity_poly.entity_id
_entity_poly.type
_entity_poly.pdbx_seq_one_letter_code
_entity_poly.pdbx_strand_id
1 'polypeptide(L)' 'HSRTLNPNIDFLATPFKVQQTLEEWKRPVINENGINKELPRTAGLSSFGAGGVNAHIVIEEYSADEDKETAFAAPHPS' A
#
# COMPACT_ATOMS: atom_id res chain seq x y z
N HIS A 1 3.94 -0.01 -21.82
CA HIS A 1 4.79 -0.97 -22.58
C HIS A 1 5.62 -1.78 -21.59
N SER A 2 5.19 -2.99 -21.23
CA SER A 2 5.84 -3.82 -20.20
C SER A 2 5.68 -5.34 -20.44
N ARG A 3 5.29 -5.74 -21.66
CA ARG A 3 5.06 -7.15 -22.03
C ARG A 3 6.30 -8.01 -21.85
N THR A 4 7.47 -7.46 -22.15
CA THR A 4 8.77 -8.09 -21.88
C THR A 4 9.39 -7.37 -20.69
N LEU A 5 9.75 -8.12 -19.65
CA LEU A 5 10.40 -7.58 -18.46
C LEU A 5 11.91 -7.40 -18.68
N ASN A 6 12.51 -6.49 -17.90
CA ASN A 6 13.95 -6.26 -17.96
C ASN A 6 14.70 -7.47 -17.37
N PRO A 7 15.57 -8.16 -18.12
CA PRO A 7 16.29 -9.34 -17.65
C PRO A 7 17.31 -9.04 -16.54
N ASN A 8 17.68 -7.77 -16.34
CA ASN A 8 18.58 -7.37 -15.26
C ASN A 8 17.88 -7.26 -13.89
N ILE A 9 16.56 -7.47 -13.85
CA ILE A 9 15.78 -7.41 -12.60
C ILE A 9 15.24 -8.81 -12.31
N ASP A 10 15.77 -9.44 -11.27
CA ASP A 10 15.22 -10.68 -10.73
C ASP A 10 14.01 -10.38 -9.85
N PHE A 11 12.83 -10.26 -10.47
CA PHE A 11 11.59 -9.98 -9.75
C PHE A 11 11.21 -11.08 -8.75
N LEU A 12 11.65 -12.33 -8.95
CA LEU A 12 11.32 -13.44 -8.03
C LEU A 12 12.02 -13.30 -6.67
N ALA A 13 13.15 -12.61 -6.64
CA ALA A 13 13.88 -12.28 -5.42
C ALA A 13 13.38 -10.99 -4.72
N THR A 14 12.31 -10.37 -5.22
CA THR A 14 11.78 -9.09 -4.70
C THR A 14 10.32 -9.20 -4.29
N PRO A 15 9.81 -8.29 -3.43
CA PRO A 15 8.38 -8.21 -3.13
C PRO A 15 7.56 -7.61 -4.29
N PHE A 16 8.20 -7.12 -5.36
CA PHE A 16 7.54 -6.34 -6.41
C PHE A 16 7.16 -7.19 -7.62
N LYS A 17 6.02 -6.87 -8.22
CA LYS A 17 5.56 -7.43 -9.49
C LYS A 17 5.10 -6.30 -10.41
N VAL A 18 5.35 -6.45 -11.71
CA VAL A 18 4.91 -5.47 -12.72
C VAL A 18 3.49 -5.80 -13.15
N GLN A 19 2.54 -4.89 -12.92
CA GLN A 19 1.15 -5.05 -13.37
C GLN A 19 1.08 -5.07 -14.90
N GLN A 20 0.43 -6.10 -15.46
CA GLN A 20 0.34 -6.30 -16.92
C GLN A 20 -1.03 -5.92 -17.47
N THR A 21 -2.09 -6.21 -16.71
CA THR A 21 -3.49 -6.04 -17.10
C THR A 21 -4.28 -5.40 -15.97
N LEU A 22 -5.47 -4.89 -16.27
CA LEU A 22 -6.40 -4.44 -15.24
C LEU A 22 -6.83 -5.63 -14.38
N GLU A 23 -6.72 -5.49 -13.07
CA GLU A 23 -7.13 -6.48 -12.08
C GLU A 23 -7.73 -5.77 -10.87
N GLU A 24 -8.47 -6.51 -10.05
CA GLU A 24 -9.02 -6.00 -8.81
C GLU A 24 -7.91 -5.70 -7.79
N TRP A 25 -7.89 -4.48 -7.24
CA TRP A 25 -6.97 -4.12 -6.16
C TRP A 25 -7.54 -4.58 -4.81
N LYS A 26 -7.16 -5.79 -4.41
CA LYS A 26 -7.59 -6.40 -3.14
C LYS A 26 -6.88 -5.76 -1.95
N ARG A 27 -7.58 -5.66 -0.81
CA ARG A 27 -6.98 -5.31 0.48
C ARG A 27 -6.02 -6.42 0.91
N PRO A 28 -4.81 -6.08 1.40
CA PRO A 28 -3.90 -7.09 1.91
C PRO A 28 -4.45 -7.68 3.21
N VAL A 29 -4.26 -8.98 3.39
CA VAL A 29 -4.60 -9.70 4.63
C VAL A 29 -3.31 -10.20 5.25
N ILE A 30 -3.07 -9.82 6.50
CA ILE A 30 -1.94 -10.31 7.27
C ILE A 30 -2.42 -11.27 8.34
N ASN A 31 -1.62 -12.31 8.63
CA ASN A 31 -1.82 -13.14 9.79
C ASN A 31 -0.96 -12.59 10.93
N GLU A 32 -1.61 -12.09 11.97
CA GLU A 32 -0.95 -11.60 13.17
C GLU A 32 -1.44 -12.43 14.35
N ASN A 33 -0.53 -13.18 15.00
CA ASN A 33 -0.84 -14.05 16.13
C ASN A 33 -1.98 -15.06 15.88
N GLY A 34 -2.07 -15.61 14.67
CA GLY A 34 -3.13 -16.56 14.30
C GLY A 34 -4.45 -15.92 13.90
N ILE A 35 -4.55 -14.59 13.91
CA ILE A 35 -5.74 -13.84 13.49
C ILE A 35 -5.47 -13.22 12.12
N ASN A 36 -6.39 -13.45 11.17
CA ASN A 36 -6.34 -12.79 9.87
C ASN A 36 -6.95 -11.40 9.98
N LYS A 37 -6.18 -10.36 9.66
CA LYS A 37 -6.61 -8.97 9.66
C LYS A 37 -6.49 -8.39 8.25
N GLU A 38 -7.57 -7.82 7.74
CA GLU A 38 -7.51 -6.99 6.53
C GLU A 38 -6.90 -5.63 6.86
N LEU A 39 -6.01 -5.15 6.01
CA LEU A 39 -5.42 -3.82 6.12
C LEU A 39 -5.96 -2.91 5.01
N PRO A 40 -5.94 -1.58 5.22
CA PRO A 40 -6.29 -0.63 4.18
C PRO A 40 -5.37 -0.78 2.97
N ARG A 41 -5.86 -0.37 1.79
CA ARG A 41 -5.02 -0.24 0.60
C ARG A 41 -4.03 0.89 0.78
N THR A 42 -2.74 0.55 0.73
CA THR A 42 -1.64 1.52 0.83
C THR A 42 -0.82 1.47 -0.44
N ALA A 43 -0.43 2.64 -0.97
CA ALA A 43 0.42 2.78 -2.14
C ALA A 43 1.56 3.77 -1.89
N GLY A 44 2.74 3.46 -2.43
CA GLY A 44 3.89 4.38 -2.47
C GLY A 44 4.00 5.03 -3.84
N LEU A 45 4.25 6.34 -3.88
CA LEU A 45 4.57 7.09 -5.10
C LEU A 45 5.97 7.68 -4.97
N SER A 46 6.83 7.38 -5.94
CA SER A 46 8.20 7.90 -5.99
C SER A 46 8.40 8.79 -7.21
N SER A 47 9.18 9.86 -7.05
CA SER A 47 9.65 10.73 -8.13
C SER A 47 11.14 11.03 -7.96
N PHE A 48 11.91 10.88 -9.03
CA PHE A 48 13.36 11.04 -9.03
C PHE A 48 13.77 11.99 -10.18
N GLY A 49 14.23 13.19 -9.85
CA GLY A 49 14.68 14.19 -10.80
C GLY A 49 16.16 14.01 -11.16
N ALA A 50 16.51 14.19 -12.43
CA ALA A 50 17.90 14.05 -12.90
C ALA A 50 18.90 14.99 -12.21
N GLY A 51 18.43 16.10 -11.61
CA GLY A 51 19.24 17.01 -10.79
C GLY A 51 19.56 16.48 -9.37
N GLY A 52 19.19 15.25 -9.05
CA GLY A 52 19.45 14.62 -7.75
C GLY A 52 18.38 14.85 -6.68
N VAL A 53 17.24 15.46 -7.03
CA VAL A 53 16.11 15.65 -6.11
C VAL A 53 15.23 14.41 -6.15
N ASN A 54 14.95 13.84 -4.98
CA ASN A 54 14.13 12.65 -4.81
C ASN A 54 12.95 12.95 -3.88
N ALA A 55 11.78 12.42 -4.20
CA ALA A 55 10.59 12.50 -3.37
C ALA A 55 9.88 11.14 -3.32
N HIS A 56 9.38 10.78 -2.15
CA HIS A 56 8.57 9.58 -1.94
C HIS A 56 7.42 9.92 -0.99
N ILE A 57 6.21 9.51 -1.35
CA ILE A 57 5.02 9.68 -0.50
C ILE A 57 4.31 8.34 -0.36
N VAL A 58 3.68 8.14 0.79
CA VAL A 58 2.83 7.00 1.08
C VAL A 58 1.40 7.52 1.21
N ILE A 59 0.47 6.85 0.52
CA ILE A 59 -0.94 7.20 0.50
C ILE A 59 -1.71 5.97 0.97
N GLU A 60 -2.64 6.17 1.89
CA GLU A 60 -3.54 5.14 2.37
C GLU A 60 -4.97 5.51 1.99
N GLU A 61 -5.78 4.49 1.67
CA GLU A 61 -7.20 4.71 1.47
C GLU A 61 -7.88 5.17 2.76
N TYR A 62 -8.86 6.05 2.63
CA TYR A 62 -9.70 6.43 3.75
C TYR A 62 -10.78 5.36 4.00
N SER A 63 -10.98 4.97 5.26
CA SER A 63 -12.03 4.02 5.67
C SER A 63 -13.13 4.74 6.46
N ALA A 64 -14.31 4.93 5.84
CA ALA A 64 -15.43 5.63 6.47
C ALA A 64 -16.00 4.92 7.71
N ASP A 65 -15.71 3.63 7.89
CA ASP A 65 -16.18 2.86 9.05
C ASP A 65 -15.19 2.89 10.23
N GLU A 66 -13.88 3.04 10.00
CA GLU A 66 -12.89 3.21 11.09
C GLU A 66 -13.04 4.57 11.79
N ASP A 67 -13.46 5.60 11.06
CA ASP A 67 -13.72 6.94 11.61
C ASP A 67 -14.92 6.98 12.58
N LYS A 68 -15.85 6.03 12.46
CA LYS A 68 -16.95 5.91 13.43
C LYS A 68 -16.47 5.35 14.77
N GLU A 69 -15.39 4.59 14.78
CA GLU A 69 -14.86 3.95 15.99
C GLU A 69 -13.92 4.89 16.77
N THR A 70 -13.12 5.71 16.07
CA THR A 70 -12.32 6.78 16.69
C THR A 70 -13.16 7.94 17.24
N ALA A 71 -14.34 8.20 16.67
CA ALA A 71 -15.24 9.25 17.16
C ALA A 71 -15.91 8.92 18.52
N PHE A 72 -16.01 7.64 18.91
CA PHE A 72 -16.59 7.22 20.20
C PHE A 72 -15.57 7.08 21.34
N ALA A 73 -14.26 7.18 21.04
CA ALA A 73 -13.18 6.96 22.02
C ALA A 73 -12.65 8.25 22.69
N ALA A 74 -13.32 9.39 22.53
CA ALA A 74 -12.94 10.60 23.27
C ALA A 74 -13.33 10.45 24.76
N PRO A 75 -12.38 10.54 25.72
CA PRO A 75 -12.69 10.40 27.14
C PRO A 75 -13.52 11.59 27.64
N HIS A 76 -14.63 11.28 28.30
CA HIS A 76 -15.41 12.24 29.08
C HIS A 76 -14.54 12.80 30.22
N PRO A 77 -14.32 14.12 30.33
CA PRO A 77 -13.69 14.68 31.52
C PRO A 77 -14.69 14.66 32.69
N SER A 78 -14.25 14.13 33.82
CA SER A 78 -14.90 14.27 35.14
C SER A 78 -14.39 15.52 35.85
#